data_AF-A0A834A9A5-F1
#
_entry.id   AF-A0A834A9A5-F1
#
_cell.length_a   1.000
_cell.length_b   1.000
_cell.length_c   1.000
_cell.angle_alpha   90.00
_cell.angle_beta   90.00
_cell.angle_gamma   90.00
#
_symmetry.space_group_name_H-M   'P 1'
#
loop_
_entity.id
_entity.type
_entity.pdbx_description
1 polymer ?
#
loop_
_entity_poly.entity_id
_entity_poly.type
_entity_poly.pdbx_seq_one_letter_code
_entity_poly.pdbx_strand_id
1 'polypeptide(L)'
;MSRAVGERVSSLLVLWLLLGSWVCPGSTELRAPPDKIAIIGAGIGGTSAAYYLRQKFGKDVKIDVYERGEVGGRLATLTVQGQEYEAGGSVIHPLNLHMKRFVKDLGLSTVQSSGGLVGVSNGEALVFEESSWLIINIIKLIWQYGFQPLRLHMWVEDIFDKFMR
;
A
#
# COMPACT_ATOMS: atom_id res chain seq x y z
N MET A 1 43.56 21.93 44.22
CA MET A 1 43.75 22.17 42.77
C MET A 1 43.42 20.92 41.94
N SER A 2 42.16 20.44 41.96
CA SER A 2 41.75 19.25 41.19
C SER A 2 40.26 19.30 40.83
N ARG A 3 39.80 20.43 40.27
CA ARG A 3 38.44 20.57 39.70
C ARG A 3 38.43 21.09 38.26
N ALA A 4 39.52 21.69 37.78
CA ALA A 4 39.59 22.31 36.45
C ALA A 4 39.92 21.34 35.30
N VAL A 5 40.33 20.10 35.57
CA VAL A 5 40.73 19.12 34.54
C VAL A 5 39.54 18.31 34.01
N GLY A 6 38.54 18.02 34.86
CA GLY A 6 37.35 17.24 34.46
C GLY A 6 36.38 18.00 33.54
N GLU A 7 36.26 19.32 33.70
CA GLU A 7 35.35 20.14 32.89
C GLU A 7 35.85 20.36 31.46
N ARG A 8 37.17 20.45 31.26
CA ARG A 8 37.76 20.59 29.90
C ARG A 8 37.60 19.34 29.06
N VAL A 9 37.71 18.15 29.67
CA VAL A 9 37.54 16.87 28.96
C VAL A 9 36.08 16.66 28.56
N SER A 10 35.14 17.03 29.44
CA SER A 10 33.70 16.96 29.15
C SER A 10 33.28 17.94 28.05
N SER A 11 33.78 19.18 28.09
CA SER A 11 33.48 20.20 27.07
C SER A 11 34.02 19.84 25.68
N LEU A 12 35.21 19.22 25.60
CA LEU A 12 35.78 18.75 24.33
C LEU A 12 35.04 17.54 23.77
N LEU A 13 34.53 16.65 24.62
CA LEU A 13 33.72 15.50 24.19
C LEU A 13 32.35 15.93 23.66
N VAL A 14 31.72 16.92 24.31
CA VAL A 14 30.45 17.52 23.87
C VAL A 14 30.64 18.28 22.56
N LEU A 15 31.76 18.99 22.40
CA LEU A 15 32.09 19.67 21.14
C LEU A 15 32.34 18.65 19.99
N TRP A 16 32.95 17.50 20.28
CA TRP A 16 33.11 16.40 19.32
C TRP A 16 31.77 15.75 18.94
N LEU A 17 30.86 15.58 19.89
CA LEU A 17 29.52 15.05 19.63
C LEU A 17 28.65 16.05 18.84
N LEU A 18 28.81 17.36 19.06
CA LEU A 18 28.10 18.40 18.33
C LEU A 18 28.66 18.62 16.91
N LEU A 19 29.98 18.48 16.72
CA LEU A 19 30.64 18.55 15.40
C LEU A 19 30.54 17.23 14.61
N GLY A 20 30.33 16.09 15.26
CA GLY A 20 30.16 14.78 14.61
C GLY A 20 28.82 14.59 13.88
N SER A 21 27.88 15.53 14.06
CA SER A 21 26.62 15.61 13.31
C SER A 21 26.74 16.39 11.99
N TRP A 22 27.94 16.84 11.61
CA TRP A 22 28.16 17.42 10.28
C TRP A 22 28.05 16.33 9.22
N VAL A 23 26.87 16.24 8.63
CA VAL A 23 26.64 16.07 7.19
C VAL A 23 27.74 15.25 6.53
N CYS A 24 27.57 13.92 6.46
CA CYS A 24 28.19 13.19 5.37
C CYS A 24 27.62 13.81 4.09
N PRO A 25 28.41 14.53 3.27
CA PRO A 25 27.97 14.85 1.94
C PRO A 25 27.91 13.48 1.27
N GLY A 26 26.71 12.92 1.14
CA GLY A 26 26.52 11.73 0.33
C GLY A 26 27.03 12.11 -1.04
N SER A 27 28.22 11.65 -1.39
CA SER A 27 28.73 11.72 -2.74
C SER A 27 27.70 10.99 -3.60
N THR A 28 26.92 11.76 -4.35
CA THR A 28 26.14 11.27 -5.46
C THR A 28 27.11 10.93 -6.60
N GLU A 29 28.04 10.02 -6.33
CA GLU A 29 28.62 9.26 -7.42
C GLU A 29 27.54 8.31 -7.91
N LEU A 30 27.36 8.27 -9.23
CA LEU A 30 26.53 7.26 -9.89
C LEU A 30 27.15 5.90 -9.59
N ARG A 31 26.73 5.28 -8.47
CA ARG A 31 27.17 3.94 -8.10
C ARG A 31 26.75 3.00 -9.23
N ALA A 32 27.71 2.18 -9.67
CA ALA A 32 27.43 1.09 -10.59
C ALA A 32 26.26 0.24 -10.05
N PRO A 33 25.41 -0.32 -10.94
CA PRO A 33 24.30 -1.16 -10.50
C PRO A 33 24.82 -2.31 -9.63
N PRO A 34 24.11 -2.70 -8.56
CA PRO A 34 24.55 -3.77 -7.69
C PRO A 34 24.52 -5.11 -8.43
N ASP A 35 25.54 -5.95 -8.28
CA ASP A 35 25.58 -7.27 -8.94
C ASP A 35 24.48 -8.23 -8.44
N LYS A 36 24.08 -8.08 -7.17
CA LYS A 36 23.13 -8.96 -6.49
C LYS A 36 22.17 -8.18 -5.60
N ILE A 37 20.89 -8.55 -5.64
CA ILE A 37 19.84 -8.00 -4.80
C ILE A 37 19.08 -9.16 -4.14
N ALA A 38 18.91 -9.07 -2.82
CA ALA A 38 18.07 -9.98 -2.07
C ALA A 38 16.76 -9.26 -1.67
N ILE A 39 15.63 -9.90 -1.94
CA ILE A 39 14.29 -9.43 -1.55
C ILE A 39 13.73 -10.44 -0.57
N ILE A 40 13.31 -9.97 0.60
CA ILE A 40 12.70 -10.81 1.64
C ILE A 40 11.18 -10.61 1.61
N GLY A 41 10.45 -11.68 1.33
CA GLY A 41 9.00 -11.73 1.15
C GLY A 41 8.60 -11.74 -0.33
N ALA A 42 7.88 -12.78 -0.74
CA ALA A 42 7.29 -12.92 -2.09
C ALA A 42 5.79 -12.60 -2.12
N GLY A 43 5.34 -11.67 -1.26
CA GLY A 43 4.03 -11.02 -1.43
C GLY A 43 4.04 -9.99 -2.56
N ILE A 44 2.89 -9.38 -2.83
CA ILE A 44 2.74 -8.39 -3.93
C ILE A 44 3.79 -7.28 -3.92
N GLY A 45 4.22 -6.80 -2.75
CA GLY A 45 5.26 -5.77 -2.65
C GLY A 45 6.63 -6.27 -3.11
N GLY A 46 7.05 -7.46 -2.66
CA GLY A 46 8.36 -8.03 -2.99
C GLY A 46 8.45 -8.51 -4.43
N THR A 47 7.39 -9.14 -4.95
CA THR A 47 7.32 -9.54 -6.35
C THR A 47 7.26 -8.33 -7.29
N SER A 48 6.53 -7.27 -6.91
CA SER A 48 6.54 -6.00 -7.66
C SER A 48 7.91 -5.34 -7.66
N ALA A 49 8.60 -5.33 -6.52
CA ALA A 49 9.96 -4.81 -6.43
C ALA A 49 10.91 -5.60 -7.34
N ALA A 50 10.85 -6.95 -7.30
CA ALA A 50 11.63 -7.81 -8.17
C ALA A 50 11.37 -7.50 -9.66
N TYR A 51 10.10 -7.33 -10.03
CA TYR A 51 9.70 -6.97 -11.39
C TYR A 51 10.34 -5.64 -11.82
N TYR A 52 10.16 -4.56 -11.05
CA TYR A 52 10.69 -3.25 -11.43
C TYR A 52 12.22 -3.19 -11.40
N LEU A 53 12.86 -3.89 -10.48
CA LEU A 53 14.31 -4.02 -10.45
C LEU A 53 14.83 -4.76 -11.67
N ARG A 54 14.15 -5.82 -12.11
CA ARG A 54 14.48 -6.53 -13.35
C ARG A 54 14.33 -5.63 -14.58
N GLN A 55 13.27 -4.81 -14.64
CA GLN A 55 13.09 -3.85 -15.73
C GLN A 55 14.18 -2.76 -15.74
N LYS A 56 14.60 -2.30 -14.56
CA LYS A 56 15.62 -1.25 -14.43
C LYS A 56 17.03 -1.72 -14.75
N PHE A 57 17.41 -2.89 -14.26
CA PHE A 57 18.80 -3.37 -14.31
C PHE A 57 19.04 -4.46 -15.35
N GLY A 58 18.02 -4.92 -16.06
CA GLY A 58 18.17 -5.96 -17.07
C GLY A 58 18.55 -7.31 -16.47
N LYS A 59 19.15 -8.20 -17.27
CA LYS A 59 19.48 -9.58 -16.87
C LYS A 59 20.78 -9.68 -16.05
N ASP A 60 21.59 -8.63 -16.07
CA ASP A 60 22.95 -8.64 -15.53
C ASP A 60 22.99 -8.65 -13.99
N VAL A 61 21.92 -8.16 -13.35
CA VAL A 61 21.77 -8.21 -11.90
C VAL A 61 21.06 -9.49 -11.48
N LYS A 62 21.67 -10.23 -10.55
CA LYS A 62 21.03 -11.38 -9.90
C LYS A 62 20.03 -10.89 -8.85
N ILE A 63 18.78 -11.35 -8.95
CA ILE A 63 17.71 -11.00 -8.00
C ILE A 63 17.24 -12.30 -7.35
N ASP A 64 17.49 -12.43 -6.06
CA ASP A 64 17.06 -13.57 -5.25
C ASP A 64 15.86 -13.12 -4.38
N VAL A 65 14.72 -13.80 -4.51
CA VAL A 65 13.52 -13.54 -3.71
C VAL A 65 13.34 -14.68 -2.72
N TYR A 66 13.36 -14.38 -1.43
CA TYR A 66 13.22 -15.34 -0.35
C TYR A 66 11.83 -15.25 0.26
N GLU A 67 11.11 -16.37 0.28
CA GLU A 67 9.80 -16.48 0.94
C GLU A 67 9.77 -17.75 1.77
N ARG A 68 9.15 -17.68 2.95
CA ARG A 68 9.02 -18.80 3.87
C ARG A 68 7.87 -19.72 3.45
N GLY A 69 6.78 -19.15 2.95
CA GLY A 69 5.56 -19.87 2.58
C GLY A 69 5.26 -19.84 1.08
N GLU A 70 3.98 -19.79 0.76
CA GLU A 70 3.51 -19.62 -0.62
C GLU A 70 3.69 -18.17 -1.10
N VAL A 71 3.98 -18.03 -2.38
CA VAL A 71 4.05 -16.73 -3.06
C VAL A 71 2.66 -16.09 -3.05
N GLY A 72 2.61 -14.77 -2.87
CA GLY A 72 1.36 -13.99 -2.78
C GLY A 72 1.17 -13.34 -1.42
N GLY A 73 1.65 -13.97 -0.35
CA GLY A 73 1.62 -13.44 1.01
C GLY A 73 0.18 -13.24 1.50
N ARG A 74 -0.29 -11.98 1.55
CA ARG A 74 -1.68 -11.65 1.95
C ARG A 74 -2.69 -11.73 0.80
N LEU A 75 -2.23 -12.08 -0.40
CA LEU A 75 -3.09 -12.46 -1.52
C LEU A 75 -3.12 -13.98 -1.50
N ALA A 76 -4.24 -14.55 -1.06
CA ALA A 76 -4.38 -15.97 -0.83
C ALA A 76 -5.78 -16.43 -1.23
N THR A 77 -5.83 -17.59 -1.87
CA THR A 77 -7.05 -18.23 -2.33
C THR A 77 -7.16 -19.58 -1.63
N LEU A 78 -8.36 -19.96 -1.19
CA LEU A 78 -8.65 -21.23 -0.53
C LEU A 78 -9.67 -22.00 -1.35
N THR A 79 -9.49 -23.31 -1.44
CA THR A 79 -10.47 -24.20 -2.08
C THR A 79 -11.39 -24.81 -1.02
N VAL A 80 -12.69 -24.53 -1.11
CA VAL A 80 -13.72 -25.12 -0.23
C VAL A 80 -14.74 -25.83 -1.11
N GLN A 81 -14.92 -27.15 -0.89
CA GLN A 81 -15.84 -27.99 -1.68
C GLN A 81 -15.60 -27.90 -3.21
N GLY A 82 -14.34 -27.79 -3.62
CA GLY A 82 -13.96 -27.69 -5.04
C GLY A 82 -14.23 -26.33 -5.68
N GLN A 83 -14.61 -25.32 -4.90
CA GLN A 83 -14.74 -23.92 -5.33
C GLN A 83 -13.62 -23.09 -4.72
N GLU A 84 -13.06 -22.16 -5.50
CA GLU A 84 -12.03 -21.23 -5.04
C GLU A 84 -12.64 -19.97 -4.43
N TYR A 85 -12.10 -19.55 -3.30
CA TYR A 85 -12.51 -18.38 -2.55
C TYR A 85 -11.32 -17.51 -2.18
N GLU A 86 -11.48 -16.21 -2.33
CA GLU A 86 -10.49 -15.24 -1.86
C GLU A 86 -10.48 -15.19 -0.33
N ALA A 87 -9.34 -15.50 0.28
CA ALA A 87 -9.11 -15.41 1.72
C ALA A 87 -8.22 -14.21 2.10
N GLY A 88 -7.76 -13.47 1.10
CA GLY A 88 -6.87 -12.33 1.24
C GLY A 88 -7.36 -11.08 0.52
N GLY A 89 -6.42 -10.27 0.02
CA GLY A 89 -6.74 -9.09 -0.78
C GLY A 89 -7.37 -9.47 -2.12
N SER A 90 -8.61 -9.04 -2.36
CA SER A 90 -9.39 -9.40 -3.56
C SER A 90 -9.88 -8.21 -4.38
N VAL A 91 -9.69 -6.98 -3.87
CA VAL A 91 -10.20 -5.75 -4.50
C VAL A 91 -9.05 -4.84 -4.88
N ILE A 92 -9.02 -4.46 -6.16
CA ILE A 92 -8.05 -3.51 -6.71
C ILE A 92 -8.80 -2.25 -7.13
N HIS A 93 -8.41 -1.11 -6.59
CA HIS A 93 -8.97 0.18 -7.01
C HIS A 93 -8.47 0.58 -8.41
N PRO A 94 -9.32 1.07 -9.33
CA PRO A 94 -8.91 1.44 -10.69
C PRO A 94 -7.84 2.53 -10.78
N LEU A 95 -7.73 3.39 -9.77
CA LEU A 95 -6.70 4.42 -9.67
C LEU A 95 -5.32 3.89 -9.24
N ASN A 96 -5.21 2.62 -8.84
CA ASN A 96 -3.92 1.99 -8.62
C ASN A 96 -3.28 1.62 -9.98
N LEU A 97 -2.54 2.57 -10.55
CA LEU A 97 -1.95 2.44 -11.90
C LEU A 97 -0.95 1.29 -12.01
N HIS A 98 -0.24 0.96 -10.93
CA HIS A 98 0.67 -0.18 -10.90
C HIS A 98 -0.08 -1.50 -11.07
N MET A 99 -1.15 -1.70 -10.30
CA MET A 99 -1.95 -2.91 -10.40
C MET A 99 -2.71 -2.98 -11.73
N LYS A 100 -3.27 -1.87 -12.20
CA LYS A 100 -3.92 -1.79 -13.52
C LYS A 100 -2.96 -2.20 -14.65
N ARG A 101 -1.70 -1.78 -14.54
CA ARG A 101 -0.66 -2.19 -15.48
C ARG A 101 -0.33 -3.67 -15.34
N PHE A 102 -0.18 -4.22 -14.13
CA PHE A 102 0.07 -5.66 -13.96
C PHE A 102 -1.07 -6.53 -14.50
N VAL A 103 -2.33 -6.15 -14.26
CA VAL A 103 -3.48 -6.86 -14.84
C VAL A 103 -3.34 -6.93 -16.36
N LYS A 104 -2.99 -5.82 -17.01
CA LYS A 104 -2.76 -5.78 -18.46
C LYS A 104 -1.54 -6.59 -18.90
N ASP A 105 -0.38 -6.33 -18.30
CA ASP A 105 0.92 -6.89 -18.71
C ASP A 105 0.97 -8.42 -18.46
N LEU A 106 0.23 -8.92 -17.47
CA LEU A 106 0.09 -10.35 -17.16
C LEU A 106 -1.09 -11.02 -17.88
N GLY A 107 -1.88 -10.29 -18.68
CA GLY A 107 -3.03 -10.83 -19.40
C GLY A 107 -4.18 -11.31 -18.50
N LEU A 108 -4.34 -10.72 -17.33
CA LEU A 108 -5.39 -11.04 -16.37
C LEU A 108 -6.71 -10.33 -16.73
N SER A 109 -7.83 -10.98 -16.42
CA SER A 109 -9.18 -10.39 -16.56
C SER A 109 -9.64 -9.80 -15.24
N THR A 110 -10.29 -8.63 -15.29
CA THR A 110 -11.01 -8.09 -14.12
C THR A 110 -12.40 -8.69 -14.06
N VAL A 111 -12.76 -9.28 -12.92
CA VAL A 111 -14.15 -9.67 -12.64
C VAL A 111 -14.87 -8.43 -12.08
N GLN A 112 -16.00 -8.08 -12.69
CA GLN A 112 -16.87 -7.06 -12.09
C GLN A 112 -17.66 -7.70 -10.95
N SER A 113 -17.80 -6.98 -9.84
CA SER A 113 -18.66 -7.42 -8.74
C SER A 113 -20.04 -7.74 -9.29
N SER A 114 -20.55 -8.94 -9.01
CA SER A 114 -21.90 -9.34 -9.38
C SER A 114 -22.89 -8.31 -8.86
N GLY A 115 -23.71 -7.75 -9.75
CA GLY A 115 -24.73 -6.77 -9.38
C GLY A 115 -25.73 -7.35 -8.39
N GLY A 116 -26.00 -6.61 -7.32
CA GLY A 116 -26.97 -6.94 -6.29
C GLY A 116 -27.33 -5.69 -5.52
N LEU A 117 -28.52 -5.68 -4.92
CA LEU A 117 -28.94 -4.57 -4.06
C LEU A 117 -28.17 -4.64 -2.74
N VAL A 118 -27.68 -3.50 -2.28
CA VAL A 118 -26.95 -3.39 -1.00
C VAL A 118 -27.93 -3.14 0.15
N GLY A 119 -27.75 -3.85 1.25
CA GLY A 119 -28.46 -3.62 2.50
C GLY A 119 -27.50 -3.34 3.65
N VAL A 120 -27.88 -2.44 4.57
CA VAL A 120 -27.18 -2.19 5.82
C VAL A 120 -28.08 -2.65 6.96
N SER A 121 -27.56 -3.52 7.83
CA SER A 121 -28.26 -3.99 9.02
C SER A 121 -27.56 -3.50 10.29
N ASN A 122 -28.35 -3.23 11.33
CA ASN A 122 -27.85 -2.97 12.69
C ASN A 122 -27.82 -4.23 13.57
N GLY A 123 -28.10 -5.41 13.03
CA GLY A 123 -28.21 -6.68 13.76
C GLY A 123 -29.62 -7.06 14.19
N GLU A 124 -30.56 -6.10 14.26
CA GLU A 124 -31.98 -6.36 14.57
C GLU A 124 -32.87 -6.19 13.35
N ALA A 125 -32.60 -5.16 12.53
CA ALA A 125 -33.35 -4.84 11.34
C ALA A 125 -32.42 -4.35 10.22
N LEU A 126 -32.94 -4.34 8.99
CA LEU A 126 -32.31 -3.61 7.88
C LEU A 126 -32.62 -2.12 8.06
N VAL A 127 -31.58 -1.32 8.32
CA VAL A 127 -31.69 0.13 8.47
C VAL A 127 -31.63 0.86 7.13
N PHE A 128 -31.09 0.20 6.12
CA PHE A 128 -31.09 0.68 4.74
C PHE A 128 -31.17 -0.51 3.79
N GLU A 129 -31.97 -0.37 2.74
CA GLU A 129 -32.05 -1.33 1.65
C GLU A 129 -32.12 -0.55 0.34
N GLU A 130 -31.15 -0.82 -0.52
CA GLU A 130 -31.07 -0.25 -1.85
C GLU A 130 -32.27 -0.71 -2.69
N SER A 131 -32.81 0.19 -3.48
CA SER A 131 -33.87 -0.05 -4.44
C SER A 131 -33.32 0.09 -5.85
N SER A 132 -34.03 -0.46 -6.84
CA SER A 132 -33.63 -0.34 -8.25
C SER A 132 -33.67 1.09 -8.79
N TRP A 133 -34.27 2.03 -8.06
CA TRP A 133 -34.41 3.43 -8.45
C TRP A 133 -33.46 4.31 -7.65
N LEU A 134 -32.49 4.91 -8.34
CA LEU A 134 -31.46 5.79 -7.75
C LEU A 134 -32.05 6.91 -6.89
N ILE A 135 -33.13 7.54 -7.35
CA ILE A 135 -33.76 8.67 -6.65
C ILE A 135 -34.32 8.22 -5.29
N ILE A 136 -34.90 7.02 -5.22
CA ILE A 136 -35.41 6.45 -3.97
C ILE A 136 -34.25 6.22 -3.00
N ASN A 137 -33.11 5.74 -3.49
CA ASN A 137 -31.91 5.52 -2.66
C ASN A 137 -31.38 6.84 -2.09
N ILE A 138 -31.32 7.89 -2.91
CA ILE A 138 -30.91 9.23 -2.47
C ILE A 138 -31.85 9.76 -1.38
N ILE A 139 -33.17 9.66 -1.57
CA ILE A 139 -34.16 10.11 -0.57
C ILE A 139 -34.00 9.32 0.72
N LYS A 140 -33.88 7.99 0.65
CA LYS A 140 -33.65 7.11 1.82
C LYS A 140 -32.37 7.50 2.57
N LEU A 141 -31.28 7.73 1.85
CA LEU A 141 -30.00 8.13 2.46
C LEU A 141 -30.10 9.49 3.15
N ILE A 142 -30.76 10.47 2.54
CA ILE A 142 -30.95 11.80 3.14
C ILE A 142 -31.88 11.71 4.35
N TRP A 143 -32.95 10.91 4.27
CA TRP A 143 -33.89 10.74 5.38
C TRP A 143 -33.22 10.08 6.59
N GLN A 144 -32.42 9.04 6.36
CA GLN A 144 -31.80 8.25 7.42
C GLN A 144 -30.51 8.89 7.97
N TYR A 145 -29.70 9.52 7.11
CA TYR A 145 -28.34 9.99 7.45
C TYR A 145 -28.11 11.49 7.17
N GLY A 146 -29.13 12.21 6.71
CA GLY A 146 -29.00 13.62 6.33
C GLY A 146 -28.00 13.83 5.19
N PHE A 147 -27.27 14.95 5.23
CA PHE A 147 -26.24 15.30 4.24
C PHE A 147 -24.86 14.69 4.53
N GLN A 148 -24.74 13.78 5.51
CA GLN A 148 -23.46 13.16 5.86
C GLN A 148 -22.84 12.32 4.72
N PRO A 149 -23.61 11.52 3.93
CA PRO A 149 -23.05 10.78 2.81
C PRO A 149 -22.43 11.68 1.73
N LEU A 150 -23.02 12.85 1.51
CA LEU A 150 -22.47 13.84 0.57
C LEU A 150 -21.14 14.41 1.07
N ARG A 151 -21.05 14.75 2.37
CA ARG A 151 -19.78 15.18 2.98
C ARG A 151 -18.71 14.11 2.89
N LEU A 152 -19.06 12.85 3.15
CA LEU A 152 -18.14 11.72 3.03
C LEU A 152 -17.64 11.58 1.59
N HIS A 153 -18.54 11.64 0.61
CA HIS A 153 -18.17 11.56 -0.80
C HIS A 153 -17.22 12.68 -1.20
N MET A 154 -17.51 13.93 -0.85
CA MET A 154 -16.62 15.08 -1.11
C MET A 154 -15.24 14.91 -0.46
N TRP A 155 -15.19 14.37 0.77
CA TRP A 155 -13.93 14.14 1.47
C TRP A 155 -13.10 13.03 0.81
N VAL A 156 -13.73 11.94 0.36
CA VAL A 156 -13.07 10.86 -0.36
C VAL A 156 -12.50 11.36 -1.70
N GLU A 157 -13.24 12.17 -2.44
CA GLU A 157 -12.77 12.79 -3.69
C GLU A 157 -11.56 13.73 -3.44
N ASP A 158 -11.59 14.57 -2.39
CA ASP A 158 -10.44 15.42 -2.03
C ASP A 158 -9.18 14.59 -1.69
N ILE A 159 -9.35 13.44 -1.04
CA ILE A 159 -8.26 12.50 -0.80
C ILE A 159 -7.72 11.97 -2.14
N PHE A 160 -8.59 11.52 -3.04
CA PHE A 160 -8.16 11.01 -4.34
C PHE A 160 -7.43 12.07 -5.17
N ASP A 161 -7.93 13.31 -5.20
CA ASP A 161 -7.27 14.42 -5.88
C ASP A 161 -5.85 14.67 -5.34
N LYS A 162 -5.65 14.57 -4.03
CA LYS A 162 -4.31 14.71 -3.42
C LYS A 162 -3.38 13.56 -3.75
N PHE A 163 -3.90 12.34 -3.87
CA PHE A 163 -3.09 11.16 -4.23
C PHE A 163 -2.77 11.08 -5.73
N MET A 164 -3.56 11.73 -6.57
CA MET A 164 -3.39 11.73 -8.03
C MET A 164 -2.58 12.91 -8.58
N ARG A 165 -2.29 13.92 -7.76
CA ARG A 165 -1.35 15.02 -8.07
C ARG A 165 0.09 14.60 -7.80
#